data_AF-A0A950S2V0-F1
#
_entry.id   AF-A0A950S2V0-F1
#
_cell.length_a   1.000
_cell.length_b   1.000
_cell.length_c   1.000
_cell.angle_alpha   90.00
_cell.angle_beta   90.00
_cell.angle_gamma   90.00
#
_symmetry.space_group_name_H-M   'P 1'
#
loop_
_entity.id
_entity.type
_entity.pdbx_description
1 polymer ?
#
loop_
_entity_poly.entity_id
_entity_poly.type
_entity_poly.pdbx_seq_one_letter_code
_entity_poly.pdbx_strand_id
1 'polypeptide(L)'
;MGKSPASSQFRDLVTAAAKYKFTKGNFNSEIIELEPLGEQLTKPRNAEEHLPALRQAMRNIPLFEQILTHFNNSKLPAPEFLRNTLEREPFTIPHDWAQEVAEILTLNGREVGFIRVISGSTWVTLEAGPPTDSTTPANVSVEESAQPLVSAPPGEPFRPEAATGDGAVSGRSVNQPRAGGGSTADVAPSTNEARPESRQFFVAHRWDKDALQQVQNILNRFHIPYVVAQDEPNVGRPISQEIRELMKSCTAGIFIFSADEEFRDKGGNSIWRPRENVIYELGAASLEYGQRIVIFKEKGVYFPTDFRDLGFIEYEKGNLSAKAMELFDGVG
;
A
#
# COMPACT_ATOMS: atom_id res chain seq x y z
N MET A 1 28.70 9.53 -4.19
CA MET A 1 28.14 8.73 -5.29
C MET A 1 29.29 8.19 -6.14
N GLY A 2 29.56 6.88 -6.13
CA GLY A 2 30.64 6.26 -6.92
C GLY A 2 30.20 5.83 -8.32
N LYS A 3 29.48 6.70 -9.05
CA LYS A 3 28.94 6.37 -10.38
C LYS A 3 29.70 7.12 -11.47
N SER A 4 29.96 6.44 -12.60
CA SER A 4 30.62 7.06 -13.76
C SER A 4 29.72 8.13 -14.39
N PRO A 5 30.26 9.31 -14.75
CA PRO A 5 29.52 10.37 -15.46
C PRO A 5 28.90 9.92 -16.80
N ALA A 6 29.40 8.81 -17.37
CA ALA A 6 28.90 8.25 -18.61
C ALA A 6 27.72 7.27 -18.43
N SER A 7 27.35 6.92 -17.19
CA SER A 7 26.26 5.96 -16.95
C SER A 7 24.89 6.55 -17.30
N SER A 8 24.02 5.75 -17.90
CA SER A 8 22.63 6.13 -18.21
C SER A 8 21.91 6.63 -16.96
N GLN A 9 22.02 5.91 -15.85
CA GLN A 9 21.46 6.29 -14.56
C GLN A 9 21.94 7.67 -14.06
N PHE A 10 23.20 8.04 -14.28
CA PHE A 10 23.69 9.37 -13.91
C PHE A 10 23.02 10.46 -14.77
N ARG A 11 22.88 10.22 -16.07
CA ARG A 11 22.20 11.14 -16.99
C ARG A 11 20.73 11.31 -16.63
N ASP A 12 20.06 10.23 -16.26
CA ASP A 12 18.66 10.24 -15.83
C ASP A 12 18.48 11.05 -14.55
N LEU A 13 19.37 10.86 -13.55
CA LEU A 13 19.35 11.62 -12.30
C LEU A 13 19.59 13.12 -12.51
N VAL A 14 20.59 13.48 -13.33
CA VAL A 14 20.87 14.90 -13.64
C VAL A 14 19.71 15.54 -14.39
N THR A 15 19.13 14.80 -15.34
CA THR A 15 17.97 15.28 -16.10
C THR A 15 16.74 15.46 -15.21
N ALA A 16 16.49 14.52 -14.30
CA ALA A 16 15.42 14.62 -13.32
C ALA A 16 15.66 15.81 -12.38
N ALA A 17 16.85 15.93 -11.79
CA ALA A 17 17.21 17.04 -10.91
C ALA A 17 17.02 18.41 -11.58
N ALA A 18 17.38 18.53 -12.86
CA ALA A 18 17.13 19.74 -13.64
C ALA A 18 15.62 20.01 -13.85
N LYS A 19 14.81 18.98 -14.15
CA LYS A 19 13.34 19.11 -14.31
C LYS A 19 12.64 19.59 -13.04
N TYR A 20 13.06 19.09 -11.88
CA TYR A 20 12.56 19.55 -10.58
C TYR A 20 13.12 20.92 -10.16
N LYS A 21 14.05 21.50 -10.95
CA LYS A 21 14.80 22.73 -10.69
C LYS A 21 15.67 22.66 -9.42
N PHE A 22 16.25 21.50 -9.15
CA PHE A 22 17.25 21.33 -8.09
C PHE A 22 18.64 21.74 -8.54
N THR A 23 18.93 21.59 -9.83
CA THR A 23 20.23 21.87 -10.41
C THR A 23 20.12 22.67 -11.69
N LYS A 24 21.12 23.49 -11.95
CA LYS A 24 21.35 24.18 -13.21
C LYS A 24 22.36 23.40 -14.05
N GLY A 25 22.04 23.22 -15.33
CA GLY A 25 22.83 22.42 -16.25
C GLY A 25 22.21 21.05 -16.52
N ASN A 26 22.74 20.36 -17.52
CA ASN A 26 22.34 19.01 -17.90
C ASN A 26 23.56 18.08 -17.90
N PHE A 27 23.38 16.82 -18.30
CA PHE A 27 24.47 15.84 -18.29
C PHE A 27 25.62 16.15 -19.27
N ASN A 28 25.41 17.09 -20.21
CA ASN A 28 26.44 17.59 -21.12
C ASN A 28 27.08 18.91 -20.64
N SER A 29 26.63 19.48 -19.53
CA SER A 29 27.21 20.71 -18.97
C SER A 29 28.56 20.44 -18.30
N GLU A 30 29.53 21.33 -18.50
CA GLU A 30 30.86 21.23 -17.85
C GLU A 30 30.77 21.35 -16.33
N ILE A 31 29.78 22.11 -15.85
CA ILE A 31 29.50 22.33 -14.42
C ILE A 31 27.99 22.15 -14.19
N ILE A 32 27.65 21.42 -13.13
CA ILE A 32 26.29 21.31 -12.61
C ILE A 32 26.26 22.07 -11.28
N GLU A 33 25.46 23.12 -11.22
CA GLU A 33 25.32 23.96 -10.03
C GLU A 33 24.01 23.64 -9.32
N LEU A 34 23.99 23.84 -8.00
CA LEU A 34 22.78 23.67 -7.22
C LEU A 34 21.95 24.96 -7.30
N GLU A 35 20.68 24.84 -7.66
CA GLU A 35 19.73 25.96 -7.59
C GLU A 35 19.30 26.19 -6.13
N PRO A 36 18.78 27.38 -5.77
CA PRO A 36 18.35 27.66 -4.39
C PRO A 36 17.41 26.60 -3.82
N LEU A 37 16.49 26.08 -4.66
CA LEU A 37 15.57 25.02 -4.27
C LEU A 37 16.29 23.70 -3.96
N GLY A 38 17.32 23.35 -4.72
CA GLY A 38 18.16 22.18 -4.46
C GLY A 38 18.96 22.33 -3.17
N GLU A 39 19.43 23.54 -2.86
CA GLU A 39 20.13 23.82 -1.60
C GLU A 39 19.20 23.67 -0.39
N GLN A 40 17.98 24.20 -0.47
CA GLN A 40 16.96 24.07 0.57
C GLN A 40 16.60 22.62 0.90
N LEU A 41 16.57 21.74 -0.11
CA LEU A 41 16.24 20.33 0.08
C LEU A 41 17.42 19.48 0.55
N THR A 42 18.64 19.80 0.11
CA THR A 42 19.84 19.03 0.47
C THR A 42 20.50 19.50 1.77
N LYS A 43 20.30 20.77 2.14
CA LYS A 43 20.85 21.42 3.35
C LYS A 43 19.82 22.40 3.95
N PRO A 44 18.65 21.92 4.43
CA PRO A 44 17.64 22.78 5.02
C PRO A 44 18.18 23.50 6.26
N ARG A 45 17.88 24.80 6.41
CA ARG A 45 18.32 25.58 7.58
C ARG A 45 17.43 25.32 8.80
N ASN A 46 16.18 24.92 8.57
CA ASN A 46 15.22 24.54 9.58
C ASN A 46 14.19 23.55 8.99
N ALA A 47 13.43 22.88 9.84
CA ALA A 47 12.39 21.94 9.40
C ALA A 47 11.22 22.63 8.66
N GLU A 48 11.03 23.94 8.89
CA GLU A 48 9.94 24.74 8.31
C GLU A 48 10.19 25.15 6.85
N GLU A 49 11.44 25.16 6.38
CA GLU A 49 11.83 25.48 5.00
C GLU A 49 11.69 24.28 4.05
N HIS A 50 11.78 23.06 4.60
CA HIS A 50 11.82 21.83 3.81
C HIS A 50 10.50 21.51 3.10
N LEU A 51 9.38 21.65 3.81
CA LEU A 51 8.06 21.32 3.24
C LEU A 51 7.62 22.29 2.12
N PRO A 52 7.74 23.63 2.26
CA PRO A 52 7.51 24.54 1.15
C PRO A 52 8.40 24.26 -0.06
N ALA A 53 9.66 23.88 0.15
CA ALA A 53 10.58 23.52 -0.92
C ALA A 53 10.11 22.24 -1.66
N LEU A 54 9.67 21.20 -0.94
CA LEU A 54 9.12 19.98 -1.56
C LEU A 54 7.83 20.28 -2.36
N ARG A 55 6.96 21.13 -1.83
CA ARG A 55 5.76 21.61 -2.53
C ARG A 55 6.11 22.32 -3.82
N GLN A 56 7.09 23.22 -3.78
CA GLN A 56 7.57 23.93 -4.96
C GLN A 56 8.21 22.97 -5.97
N ALA A 57 8.98 21.98 -5.51
CA ALA A 57 9.58 20.97 -6.36
C ALA A 57 8.53 20.19 -7.16
N MET A 58 7.47 19.72 -6.49
CA MET A 58 6.38 18.99 -7.16
C MET A 58 5.69 19.86 -8.22
N ARG A 59 5.42 21.13 -7.90
CA ARG A 59 4.79 22.10 -8.81
C ARG A 59 5.67 22.56 -9.97
N ASN A 60 6.99 22.36 -9.89
CA ASN A 60 7.89 22.65 -11.01
C ASN A 60 7.69 21.68 -12.18
N ILE A 61 7.13 20.49 -11.94
CA ILE A 61 6.78 19.55 -13.00
C ILE A 61 5.45 20.00 -13.63
N PRO A 62 5.43 20.44 -14.91
CA PRO A 62 4.23 21.03 -15.51
C PRO A 62 3.02 20.11 -15.48
N LEU A 63 3.25 18.81 -15.67
CA LEU A 63 2.20 17.80 -15.61
C LEU A 63 1.57 17.71 -14.22
N PHE A 64 2.37 17.70 -13.15
CA PHE A 64 1.85 17.66 -11.79
C PHE A 64 1.13 18.95 -11.42
N GLU A 65 1.66 20.11 -11.81
CA GLU A 65 0.97 21.39 -11.62
C GLU A 65 -0.40 21.39 -12.30
N GLN A 66 -0.49 20.90 -13.54
CA GLN A 66 -1.74 20.81 -14.29
C GLN A 66 -2.75 19.89 -13.59
N ILE A 67 -2.33 18.70 -13.15
CA ILE A 67 -3.22 17.75 -12.48
C ILE A 67 -3.67 18.30 -11.12
N LEU A 68 -2.75 18.82 -10.31
CA LEU A 68 -3.07 19.39 -9.01
C LEU A 68 -4.03 20.59 -9.13
N THR A 69 -3.83 21.45 -10.13
CA THR A 69 -4.71 22.59 -10.40
C THR A 69 -6.09 22.13 -10.86
N HIS A 70 -6.16 21.14 -11.75
CA HIS A 70 -7.42 20.59 -12.25
C HIS A 70 -8.27 19.99 -11.12
N PHE A 71 -7.64 19.29 -10.18
CA PHE A 71 -8.34 18.67 -9.05
C PHE A 71 -8.42 19.54 -7.80
N ASN A 72 -7.94 20.79 -7.82
CA ASN A 72 -7.91 21.63 -6.63
C ASN A 72 -9.30 21.79 -6.00
N ASN A 73 -9.40 21.53 -4.69
CA ASN A 73 -10.64 21.50 -3.92
C ASN A 73 -11.68 20.50 -4.45
N SER A 74 -11.24 19.43 -5.10
CA SER A 74 -12.10 18.37 -5.61
C SER A 74 -11.56 16.99 -5.22
N LYS A 75 -12.44 15.99 -5.36
CA LYS A 75 -12.12 14.59 -5.07
C LYS A 75 -11.23 14.03 -6.16
N LEU A 76 -10.10 13.45 -5.77
CA LEU A 76 -9.25 12.65 -6.64
C LEU A 76 -9.93 11.28 -6.86
N PRO A 77 -10.06 10.81 -8.11
CA PRO A 77 -10.55 9.46 -8.38
C PRO A 77 -9.72 8.38 -7.69
N ALA A 78 -10.32 7.22 -7.42
CA ALA A 78 -9.57 6.07 -6.92
C ALA A 78 -8.48 5.67 -7.94
N PRO A 79 -7.35 5.05 -7.50
CA PRO A 79 -6.21 4.78 -8.36
C PRO A 79 -6.57 4.06 -9.67
N GLU A 80 -7.51 3.11 -9.64
CA GLU A 80 -7.98 2.40 -10.83
C GLU A 80 -8.70 3.28 -11.87
N PHE A 81 -9.28 4.40 -11.46
CA PHE A 81 -9.99 5.35 -12.33
C PHE A 81 -9.13 6.57 -12.66
N LEU A 82 -8.15 6.91 -11.82
CA LEU A 82 -7.25 8.02 -12.04
C LEU A 82 -6.45 7.82 -13.34
N ARG A 83 -5.90 6.62 -13.59
CA ARG A 83 -5.19 6.33 -14.85
C ARG A 83 -6.05 6.64 -16.09
N ASN A 84 -7.32 6.24 -16.09
CA ASN A 84 -8.23 6.44 -17.22
C ASN A 84 -8.54 7.93 -17.42
N THR A 85 -8.47 8.72 -16.35
CA THR A 85 -8.67 10.17 -16.38
C THR A 85 -7.43 10.87 -16.94
N LEU A 86 -6.25 10.39 -16.55
CA LEU A 86 -4.95 10.87 -17.03
C LEU A 86 -4.69 10.56 -18.52
N GLU A 87 -5.27 9.48 -19.05
CA GLU A 87 -5.20 9.15 -20.48
C GLU A 87 -6.05 10.06 -21.38
N ARG A 88 -7.01 10.78 -20.80
CA ARG A 88 -7.97 11.63 -21.53
C ARG A 88 -7.54 13.10 -21.49
N GLU A 89 -8.20 13.93 -22.29
CA GLU A 89 -8.05 15.38 -22.16
C GLU A 89 -8.44 15.83 -20.75
N PRO A 90 -7.70 16.79 -20.15
CA PRO A 90 -6.66 17.62 -20.77
C PRO A 90 -5.21 17.10 -20.64
N PHE A 91 -4.98 15.90 -20.09
CA PHE A 91 -3.64 15.41 -19.73
C PHE A 91 -2.99 14.56 -20.82
N THR A 92 -3.79 13.75 -21.51
CA THR A 92 -3.37 12.94 -22.69
C THR A 92 -2.09 12.13 -22.44
N ILE A 93 -1.97 11.53 -21.25
CA ILE A 93 -0.80 10.72 -20.88
C ILE A 93 -0.88 9.36 -21.60
N PRO A 94 0.21 8.85 -22.20
CA PRO A 94 0.19 7.54 -22.84
C PRO A 94 -0.12 6.42 -21.82
N HIS A 95 -0.85 5.40 -22.28
CA HIS A 95 -1.32 4.28 -21.45
C HIS A 95 -0.20 3.65 -20.59
N ASP A 96 0.95 3.39 -21.20
CA ASP A 96 2.10 2.75 -20.54
C ASP A 96 2.65 3.57 -19.36
N TRP A 97 2.37 4.88 -19.32
CA TRP A 97 2.85 5.81 -18.29
C TRP A 97 1.75 6.27 -17.33
N ALA A 98 0.47 6.16 -17.71
CA ALA A 98 -0.63 6.74 -16.95
C ALA A 98 -0.73 6.17 -15.53
N GLN A 99 -0.47 4.87 -15.37
CA GLN A 99 -0.45 4.22 -14.07
C GLN A 99 0.70 4.72 -13.18
N GLU A 100 1.92 4.76 -13.71
CA GLU A 100 3.10 5.22 -12.97
C GLU A 100 2.96 6.70 -12.58
N VAL A 101 2.45 7.54 -13.48
CA VAL A 101 2.17 8.95 -13.18
C VAL A 101 1.13 9.10 -12.06
N ALA A 102 0.05 8.30 -12.09
CA ALA A 102 -0.98 8.33 -11.05
C ALA A 102 -0.41 7.94 -9.68
N GLU A 103 0.43 6.91 -9.64
CA GLU A 103 1.11 6.42 -8.43
C GLU A 103 2.06 7.50 -7.88
N ILE A 104 2.98 8.02 -8.69
CA ILE A 104 3.97 9.04 -8.28
C ILE A 104 3.27 10.34 -7.82
N LEU A 105 2.24 10.79 -8.55
CA LEU A 105 1.47 11.96 -8.18
C LEU A 105 0.80 11.78 -6.81
N THR A 106 0.14 10.64 -6.60
CA THR A 106 -0.56 10.35 -5.35
C THR A 106 0.42 10.29 -4.18
N LEU A 107 1.55 9.61 -4.38
CA LEU A 107 2.62 9.47 -3.40
C LEU A 107 3.18 10.82 -2.97
N ASN A 108 3.69 11.58 -3.94
CA ASN A 108 4.33 12.87 -3.69
C ASN A 108 3.32 13.90 -3.17
N GLY A 109 2.09 13.87 -3.69
CA GLY A 109 1.03 14.77 -3.27
C GLY A 109 0.60 14.54 -1.82
N ARG A 110 0.60 13.29 -1.34
CA ARG A 110 0.37 12.98 0.08
C ARG A 110 1.51 13.48 0.96
N GLU A 111 2.75 13.19 0.56
CA GLU A 111 3.97 13.61 1.28
C GLU A 111 4.01 15.13 1.53
N VAL A 112 3.70 15.91 0.49
CA VAL A 112 3.70 17.38 0.61
C VAL A 112 2.39 17.96 1.14
N GLY A 113 1.38 17.11 1.38
CA GLY A 113 0.07 17.46 1.92
C GLY A 113 -0.91 18.08 0.92
N PHE A 114 -0.60 18.05 -0.38
CA PHE A 114 -1.53 18.44 -1.46
C PHE A 114 -2.65 17.44 -1.67
N ILE A 115 -2.46 16.18 -1.30
CA ILE A 115 -3.47 15.12 -1.40
C ILE A 115 -3.76 14.60 0.00
N ARG A 116 -5.02 14.62 0.42
CA ARG A 116 -5.45 14.27 1.78
C ARG A 116 -6.63 13.31 1.74
N VAL A 117 -6.71 12.42 2.72
CA VAL A 117 -7.89 11.58 2.92
C VAL A 117 -8.79 12.26 3.94
N ILE A 118 -9.98 12.67 3.51
CA ILE A 118 -11.00 13.32 4.36
C ILE A 118 -12.24 12.44 4.31
N SER A 119 -12.63 11.89 5.46
CA SER A 119 -13.80 11.01 5.59
C SER A 119 -13.82 9.86 4.57
N GLY A 120 -12.67 9.20 4.39
CA GLY A 120 -12.51 8.06 3.47
C GLY A 120 -12.42 8.42 1.98
N SER A 121 -12.46 9.71 1.62
CA SER A 121 -12.29 10.18 0.24
C SER A 121 -10.97 10.92 0.06
N THR A 122 -10.29 10.72 -1.07
CA THR A 122 -9.06 11.43 -1.40
C THR A 122 -9.38 12.78 -2.04
N TRP A 123 -8.85 13.87 -1.49
CA TRP A 123 -9.07 15.25 -1.93
C TRP A 123 -7.74 15.93 -2.26
N VAL A 124 -7.75 16.82 -3.25
CA VAL A 124 -6.61 17.68 -3.57
C VAL A 124 -6.83 19.07 -2.99
N THR A 125 -5.85 19.61 -2.27
CA THR A 125 -5.87 20.95 -1.66
C THR A 125 -4.51 21.62 -1.79
N LEU A 126 -4.46 22.75 -2.52
CA LEU A 126 -3.20 23.48 -2.76
C LEU A 126 -2.79 24.41 -1.59
N GLU A 127 -3.73 24.81 -0.74
CA GLU A 127 -3.51 25.73 0.39
C GLU A 127 -3.45 25.00 1.74
N ALA A 128 -3.00 23.75 1.72
CA ALA A 128 -2.98 22.94 2.91
C ALA A 128 -1.89 23.40 3.90
N GLY A 129 -2.25 23.55 5.18
CA GLY A 129 -1.32 23.68 6.30
C GLY A 129 -0.33 22.50 6.40
N PRO A 130 0.43 22.33 7.49
CA PRO A 130 1.33 21.19 7.63
C PRO A 130 0.60 19.85 7.39
N PRO A 131 1.31 18.79 6.92
CA PRO A 131 0.71 17.49 6.66
C PRO A 131 0.22 16.95 8.00
N THR A 132 -1.10 16.90 8.18
CA THR A 132 -1.70 16.36 9.40
C THR A 132 -1.93 14.87 9.19
N ASP A 133 -0.97 14.07 9.62
CA ASP A 133 -1.20 12.66 9.97
C ASP A 133 -1.96 12.61 11.27
N SER A 134 -3.29 12.64 11.23
CA SER A 134 -4.16 11.95 12.20
C SER A 134 -5.65 12.25 12.00
N THR A 135 -6.40 11.17 12.02
CA THR A 135 -7.80 11.05 12.44
C THR A 135 -8.02 11.78 13.76
N THR A 136 -8.68 12.93 13.73
CA THR A 136 -9.46 13.48 14.85
C THR A 136 -10.58 14.33 14.24
N PRO A 137 -11.84 14.18 14.68
CA PRO A 137 -12.94 14.93 14.11
C PRO A 137 -12.81 16.38 14.55
N ALA A 138 -12.30 17.22 13.66
CA ALA A 138 -12.44 18.66 13.80
C ALA A 138 -13.92 18.99 13.58
N ASN A 139 -14.56 19.40 14.67
CA ASN A 139 -15.87 20.02 14.69
C ASN A 139 -15.82 21.26 13.80
N VAL A 140 -16.26 21.14 12.55
CA VAL A 140 -16.52 22.27 11.67
C VAL A 140 -18.03 22.48 11.69
N SER A 141 -18.45 23.47 12.46
CA SER A 141 -19.78 24.08 12.33
C SER A 141 -19.91 24.58 10.90
N VAL A 142 -20.69 23.86 10.09
CA VAL A 142 -21.10 24.34 8.77
C VAL A 142 -22.44 25.03 8.99
N GLU A 143 -22.47 26.34 8.80
CA GLU A 143 -23.70 27.11 8.78
C GLU A 143 -24.59 26.60 7.64
N GLU A 144 -25.74 26.10 8.04
CA GLU A 144 -26.84 25.69 7.20
C GLU A 144 -27.42 26.92 6.49
N SER A 145 -27.21 27.01 5.18
CA SER A 145 -28.00 27.86 4.30
C SER A 145 -28.70 26.99 3.27
N ALA A 146 -29.84 26.43 3.71
CA ALA A 146 -30.84 25.85 2.84
C ALA A 146 -31.48 26.93 1.97
N GLN A 147 -31.80 26.58 0.71
CA GLN A 147 -33.07 26.89 0.03
C GLN A 147 -33.24 26.00 -1.24
N PRO A 148 -34.49 25.74 -1.67
CA PRO A 148 -34.92 24.40 -2.06
C PRO A 148 -35.33 24.26 -3.54
N LEU A 149 -35.37 23.03 -4.05
CA LEU A 149 -36.19 22.66 -5.20
C LEU A 149 -37.25 21.61 -4.81
N VAL A 150 -38.50 22.10 -4.75
CA VAL A 150 -39.77 21.48 -5.19
C VAL A 150 -39.59 20.51 -6.39
N SER A 151 -40.35 19.44 -6.64
CA SER A 151 -41.58 18.87 -6.06
C SER A 151 -41.94 17.55 -6.81
N ALA A 152 -42.32 16.51 -6.06
CA ALA A 152 -43.38 15.49 -6.31
C ALA A 152 -43.34 14.55 -7.55
N PRO A 153 -44.13 13.44 -7.62
CA PRO A 153 -44.93 12.72 -6.59
C PRO A 153 -44.67 11.18 -6.53
N PRO A 154 -45.38 10.43 -5.64
CA PRO A 154 -45.06 9.06 -5.22
C PRO A 154 -45.94 7.97 -5.86
N GLY A 155 -45.40 6.74 -5.94
CA GLY A 155 -46.13 5.51 -6.24
C GLY A 155 -46.17 4.58 -5.01
N GLU A 156 -47.36 4.07 -4.71
CA GLU A 156 -47.78 3.34 -3.51
C GLU A 156 -47.11 1.97 -3.26
N PRO A 157 -47.21 1.43 -2.02
CA PRO A 157 -46.54 0.21 -1.58
C PRO A 157 -47.35 -1.06 -1.87
N PHE A 158 -46.67 -2.10 -2.37
CA PHE A 158 -47.21 -3.46 -2.44
C PHE A 158 -46.96 -4.23 -1.13
N ARG A 159 -48.04 -4.74 -0.55
CA ARG A 159 -48.09 -5.74 0.54
C ARG A 159 -48.53 -7.07 -0.06
N PRO A 160 -48.18 -8.21 0.55
CA PRO A 160 -49.25 -9.16 0.86
C PRO A 160 -49.18 -9.75 2.29
N GLU A 161 -50.38 -9.95 2.84
CA GLU A 161 -50.78 -10.72 4.03
C GLU A 161 -50.39 -12.22 3.92
N ALA A 162 -49.88 -12.87 4.97
CA ALA A 162 -50.54 -13.50 6.13
C ALA A 162 -51.21 -14.86 5.88
N ALA A 163 -50.75 -15.88 6.63
CA ALA A 163 -51.49 -17.06 7.08
C ALA A 163 -50.77 -17.56 8.36
N THR A 164 -51.25 -17.21 9.56
CA THR A 164 -52.12 -18.02 10.45
C THR A 164 -51.63 -19.44 10.74
N GLY A 165 -51.46 -19.74 12.03
CA GLY A 165 -51.14 -21.06 12.55
C GLY A 165 -50.72 -21.03 14.02
N ASP A 166 -51.72 -21.11 14.90
CA ASP A 166 -51.64 -21.18 16.36
C ASP A 166 -50.70 -22.26 16.93
N GLY A 167 -50.24 -22.06 18.18
CA GLY A 167 -49.65 -23.14 18.97
C GLY A 167 -48.87 -22.68 20.20
N ALA A 168 -49.60 -22.36 21.26
CA ALA A 168 -49.09 -21.84 22.52
C ALA A 168 -48.41 -22.89 23.44
N VAL A 169 -47.78 -22.34 24.49
CA VAL A 169 -47.71 -22.83 25.90
C VAL A 169 -46.34 -23.33 26.41
N SER A 170 -45.78 -22.52 27.34
CA SER A 170 -45.14 -22.84 28.64
C SER A 170 -43.88 -23.72 28.65
N GLY A 171 -42.82 -23.46 29.41
CA GLY A 171 -42.58 -22.54 30.52
C GLY A 171 -41.43 -23.08 31.39
N ARG A 172 -40.94 -22.22 32.29
CA ARG A 172 -40.14 -22.49 33.51
C ARG A 172 -38.63 -22.77 33.43
N SER A 173 -37.92 -21.73 33.84
CA SER A 173 -36.76 -21.69 34.75
C SER A 173 -36.81 -22.68 35.93
N VAL A 174 -35.71 -23.39 36.18
CA VAL A 174 -35.18 -23.79 37.51
C VAL A 174 -33.64 -23.90 37.45
N ASN A 175 -32.98 -23.34 38.46
CA ASN A 175 -31.55 -23.38 38.76
C ASN A 175 -31.08 -24.71 39.43
N GLN A 176 -29.92 -25.24 38.98
CA GLN A 176 -28.74 -25.82 39.71
C GLN A 176 -28.89 -26.88 40.84
N PRO A 177 -27.80 -27.48 41.38
CA PRO A 177 -26.54 -28.02 40.79
C PRO A 177 -26.15 -29.42 41.35
N ARG A 178 -25.12 -30.09 40.80
CA ARG A 178 -24.33 -31.07 41.60
C ARG A 178 -22.90 -31.27 41.09
N ALA A 179 -22.01 -31.40 42.08
CA ALA A 179 -20.55 -31.34 42.05
C ALA A 179 -19.83 -32.63 41.60
N GLY A 180 -18.53 -32.51 41.28
CA GLY A 180 -17.55 -33.57 41.54
C GLY A 180 -16.27 -33.56 40.69
N GLY A 181 -15.14 -33.19 41.31
CA GLY A 181 -13.74 -33.57 40.96
C GLY A 181 -13.08 -32.74 39.84
N GLY A 182 -11.91 -32.11 39.97
CA GLY A 182 -10.78 -32.35 40.86
C GLY A 182 -9.58 -32.84 40.03
N SER A 183 -8.80 -31.92 39.44
CA SER A 183 -7.38 -32.16 39.10
C SER A 183 -6.67 -30.84 38.81
N THR A 184 -5.86 -30.39 39.76
CA THR A 184 -4.89 -29.30 39.63
C THR A 184 -3.64 -29.83 38.93
N ALA A 185 -3.31 -29.24 37.78
CA ALA A 185 -1.96 -29.28 37.22
C ALA A 185 -1.65 -27.90 36.65
N ASP A 186 -0.50 -27.35 37.06
CA ASP A 186 0.03 -26.04 36.74
C ASP A 186 -0.07 -25.70 35.24
N VAL A 187 -0.72 -24.58 34.93
CA VAL A 187 -0.55 -23.90 33.64
C VAL A 187 -0.26 -22.44 33.95
N ALA A 188 0.98 -22.05 33.65
CA ALA A 188 1.46 -20.68 33.61
C ALA A 188 0.48 -19.78 32.82
N PRO A 189 0.40 -18.46 33.10
CA PRO A 189 -0.54 -17.59 32.42
C PRO A 189 -0.16 -17.49 30.94
N SER A 190 -0.80 -18.30 30.09
CA SER A 190 -0.87 -18.07 28.67
C SER A 190 -1.73 -16.82 28.48
N THR A 191 -1.09 -15.69 28.22
CA THR A 191 -1.74 -14.54 27.60
C THR A 191 -2.25 -15.00 26.25
N ASN A 192 -3.49 -15.47 26.25
CA ASN A 192 -4.24 -15.82 25.05
C ASN A 192 -4.59 -14.49 24.36
N GLU A 193 -3.63 -13.93 23.63
CA GLU A 193 -3.95 -12.92 22.62
C GLU A 193 -4.92 -13.60 21.65
N ALA A 194 -6.14 -13.06 21.58
CA ALA A 194 -7.20 -13.63 20.78
C ALA A 194 -6.70 -13.81 19.34
N ARG A 195 -6.68 -15.07 18.87
CA ARG A 195 -6.36 -15.35 17.46
C ARG A 195 -7.33 -14.56 16.58
N PRO A 196 -6.86 -13.92 15.49
CA PRO A 196 -7.76 -13.24 14.57
C PRO A 196 -8.86 -14.20 14.11
N GLU A 197 -10.12 -13.77 14.18
CA GLU A 197 -11.28 -14.61 13.86
C GLU A 197 -11.32 -15.01 12.37
N SER A 198 -10.57 -14.31 11.51
CA SER A 198 -10.45 -14.59 10.08
C SER A 198 -9.20 -15.41 9.74
N ARG A 199 -9.40 -16.60 9.14
CA ARG A 199 -8.34 -17.39 8.50
C ARG A 199 -7.98 -16.82 7.12
N GLN A 200 -7.40 -15.64 7.10
CA GLN A 200 -6.95 -14.99 5.86
C GLN A 200 -5.42 -14.95 5.75
N PHE A 201 -4.94 -14.94 4.52
CA PHE A 201 -3.53 -14.81 4.16
C PHE A 201 -3.16 -13.34 3.93
N PHE A 202 -2.02 -12.93 4.46
CA PHE A 202 -1.35 -11.70 4.08
C PHE A 202 -0.54 -11.96 2.81
N VAL A 203 -0.65 -11.13 1.78
CA VAL A 203 0.12 -11.28 0.53
C VAL A 203 1.00 -10.05 0.31
N ALA A 204 2.31 -10.23 0.38
CA ALA A 204 3.30 -9.20 0.09
C ALA A 204 3.90 -9.37 -1.30
N HIS A 205 3.91 -8.28 -2.06
CA HIS A 205 4.55 -8.18 -3.37
C HIS A 205 4.95 -6.72 -3.60
N ARG A 206 5.78 -6.46 -4.62
CA ARG A 206 6.05 -5.09 -5.09
C ARG A 206 5.61 -4.90 -6.54
N TRP A 207 6.48 -5.28 -7.47
CA TRP A 207 6.35 -4.87 -8.87
C TRP A 207 5.72 -5.92 -9.77
N ASP A 208 5.96 -7.20 -9.51
CA ASP A 208 5.46 -8.28 -10.36
C ASP A 208 3.95 -8.51 -10.18
N LYS A 209 3.17 -7.67 -10.87
CA LYS A 209 1.71 -7.73 -10.91
C LYS A 209 1.21 -9.04 -11.54
N ASP A 210 1.98 -9.64 -12.45
CA ASP A 210 1.63 -10.91 -13.07
C ASP A 210 1.74 -12.06 -12.06
N ALA A 211 2.83 -12.11 -11.29
CA ALA A 211 3.00 -13.09 -10.21
C ALA A 211 1.93 -12.90 -9.12
N LEU A 212 1.64 -11.66 -8.73
CA LEU A 212 0.54 -11.36 -7.81
C LEU A 212 -0.79 -11.88 -8.35
N GLN A 213 -1.13 -11.54 -9.60
CA GLN A 213 -2.38 -11.95 -10.20
C GLN A 213 -2.49 -13.49 -10.26
N GLN A 214 -1.39 -14.19 -10.51
CA GLN A 214 -1.34 -15.65 -10.46
C GLN A 214 -1.62 -16.19 -9.05
N VAL A 215 -1.00 -15.61 -8.01
CA VAL A 215 -1.29 -15.96 -6.60
C VAL A 215 -2.76 -15.69 -6.27
N GLN A 216 -3.29 -14.51 -6.61
CA GLN A 216 -4.68 -14.15 -6.38
C GLN A 216 -5.65 -15.12 -7.08
N ASN A 217 -5.36 -15.50 -8.32
CA ASN A 217 -6.17 -16.46 -9.07
C ASN A 217 -6.22 -17.83 -8.37
N ILE A 218 -5.09 -18.28 -7.80
CA ILE A 218 -5.01 -19.52 -7.02
C ILE A 218 -5.87 -19.38 -5.76
N LEU A 219 -5.63 -18.35 -4.94
CA LEU A 219 -6.36 -18.15 -3.69
C LEU A 219 -7.87 -18.04 -3.91
N ASN A 220 -8.29 -17.27 -4.93
CA ASN A 220 -9.69 -17.15 -5.34
C ASN A 220 -10.29 -18.49 -5.77
N ARG A 221 -9.57 -19.28 -6.58
CA ARG A 221 -10.04 -20.59 -7.04
C ARG A 221 -10.32 -21.55 -5.88
N PHE A 222 -9.50 -21.48 -4.84
CA PHE A 222 -9.65 -22.31 -3.65
C PHE A 222 -10.47 -21.64 -2.54
N HIS A 223 -11.07 -20.47 -2.80
CA HIS A 223 -11.87 -19.69 -1.84
C HIS A 223 -11.11 -19.38 -0.54
N ILE A 224 -9.81 -19.16 -0.65
CA ILE A 224 -8.95 -18.78 0.47
C ILE A 224 -9.02 -17.27 0.64
N PRO A 225 -9.47 -16.74 1.79
CA PRO A 225 -9.47 -15.30 2.04
C PRO A 225 -8.04 -14.75 2.10
N TYR A 226 -7.82 -13.57 1.55
CA TYR A 226 -6.53 -12.89 1.62
C TYR A 226 -6.68 -11.38 1.56
N VAL A 227 -5.64 -10.70 2.02
CA VAL A 227 -5.42 -9.27 1.88
C VAL A 227 -4.05 -9.04 1.30
N VAL A 228 -3.95 -8.08 0.39
CA VAL A 228 -2.70 -7.71 -0.26
C VAL A 228 -2.12 -6.49 0.44
N ALA A 229 -0.84 -6.57 0.80
CA ALA A 229 -0.07 -5.44 1.29
C ALA A 229 -0.08 -4.34 0.22
N GLN A 230 -0.64 -3.17 0.55
CA GLN A 230 -0.60 -2.03 -0.34
C GLN A 230 0.74 -1.29 -0.19
N ASP A 231 1.31 -0.83 -1.29
CA ASP A 231 2.58 -0.09 -1.27
C ASP A 231 2.35 1.27 -0.61
N GLU A 232 2.83 1.40 0.63
CA GLU A 232 2.93 2.68 1.33
C GLU A 232 4.32 3.30 1.08
N PRO A 233 4.44 4.63 0.93
CA PRO A 233 5.71 5.34 0.95
C PRO A 233 6.41 5.21 2.31
N ASN A 234 6.98 4.04 2.60
CA ASN A 234 7.80 3.83 3.79
C ASN A 234 9.23 4.26 3.49
N VAL A 235 9.48 5.57 3.44
CA VAL A 235 10.83 6.14 3.28
C VAL A 235 11.63 5.84 4.55
N GLY A 236 12.44 4.78 4.51
CA GLY A 236 13.43 4.45 5.54
C GLY A 236 12.90 3.85 6.84
N ARG A 237 11.61 3.49 6.91
CA ARG A 237 11.06 2.70 8.03
C ARG A 237 10.84 1.25 7.58
N PRO A 238 11.23 0.25 8.40
CA PRO A 238 11.10 -1.15 8.02
C PRO A 238 9.65 -1.56 7.69
N ILE A 239 8.67 -1.16 8.51
CA ILE A 239 7.25 -1.53 8.36
C ILE A 239 6.35 -0.45 8.99
N SER A 240 5.27 -0.05 8.32
CA SER A 240 4.29 0.89 8.85
C SER A 240 3.40 0.29 9.94
N GLN A 241 2.62 1.14 10.60
CA GLN A 241 1.61 0.67 11.56
C GLN A 241 0.44 -0.03 10.85
N GLU A 242 0.00 0.48 9.70
CA GLU A 242 -1.08 -0.09 8.89
C GLU A 242 -0.74 -1.51 8.42
N ILE A 243 0.46 -1.73 7.86
CA ILE A 243 0.92 -3.07 7.47
C ILE A 243 0.97 -4.02 8.67
N ARG A 244 1.38 -3.54 9.84
CA ARG A 244 1.41 -4.34 11.07
C ARG A 244 0.01 -4.75 11.53
N GLU A 245 -0.95 -3.83 11.48
CA GLU A 245 -2.35 -4.11 11.82
C GLU A 245 -2.97 -5.08 10.81
N LEU A 246 -2.65 -4.92 9.52
CA LEU A 246 -3.05 -5.84 8.47
C LEU A 246 -2.48 -7.24 8.71
N MET A 247 -1.19 -7.34 9.06
CA MET A 247 -0.55 -8.62 9.39
C MET A 247 -1.24 -9.29 10.58
N LYS A 248 -1.56 -8.55 11.65
CA LYS A 248 -2.26 -9.07 12.83
C LYS A 248 -3.68 -9.56 12.53
N SER A 249 -4.30 -9.05 11.46
CA SER A 249 -5.61 -9.52 11.00
C SER A 249 -5.53 -10.84 10.20
N CYS A 250 -4.33 -11.34 9.90
CA CYS A 250 -4.08 -12.54 9.11
C CYS A 250 -3.50 -13.67 9.97
N THR A 251 -3.50 -14.89 9.42
CA THR A 251 -3.01 -16.10 10.12
C THR A 251 -1.78 -16.74 9.50
N ALA A 252 -1.47 -16.36 8.25
CA ALA A 252 -0.36 -16.85 7.46
C ALA A 252 0.05 -15.77 6.43
N GLY A 253 1.27 -15.89 5.88
CA GLY A 253 1.81 -14.96 4.88
C GLY A 253 2.20 -15.64 3.57
N ILE A 254 2.02 -14.94 2.46
CA ILE A 254 2.56 -15.28 1.14
C ILE A 254 3.44 -14.11 0.69
N PHE A 255 4.68 -14.40 0.31
CA PHE A 255 5.66 -13.40 -0.11
C PHE A 255 6.13 -13.69 -1.54
N ILE A 256 6.06 -12.69 -2.41
CA ILE A 256 6.52 -12.79 -3.79
C ILE A 256 7.84 -12.03 -3.93
N PHE A 257 8.91 -12.78 -4.18
CA PHE A 257 10.26 -12.28 -4.39
C PHE A 257 10.53 -12.25 -5.90
N SER A 258 10.37 -11.08 -6.51
CA SER A 258 10.67 -10.81 -7.93
C SER A 258 12.02 -10.11 -8.11
N ALA A 259 12.54 -10.12 -9.34
CA ALA A 259 13.80 -9.47 -9.71
C ALA A 259 13.66 -7.94 -9.80
N ASP A 260 13.37 -7.28 -8.68
CA ASP A 260 13.03 -5.86 -8.63
C ASP A 260 14.24 -4.93 -8.61
N GLU A 261 15.33 -5.33 -7.94
CA GLU A 261 16.51 -4.49 -7.74
C GLU A 261 17.78 -5.20 -8.20
N GLU A 262 18.55 -4.53 -9.07
CA GLU A 262 19.87 -5.01 -9.50
C GLU A 262 20.97 -4.44 -8.59
N PHE A 263 21.72 -5.33 -7.96
CA PHE A 263 22.93 -5.03 -7.21
C PHE A 263 24.15 -5.59 -7.93
N ARG A 264 25.33 -5.07 -7.58
CA ARG A 264 26.60 -5.66 -7.99
C ARG A 264 27.38 -6.11 -6.78
N ASP A 265 27.89 -7.33 -6.82
CA ASP A 265 28.82 -7.80 -5.80
C ASP A 265 30.19 -7.11 -5.93
N LYS A 266 31.10 -7.41 -4.98
CA LYS A 266 32.47 -6.88 -5.00
C LYS A 266 33.27 -7.32 -6.24
N GLY A 267 32.84 -8.37 -6.93
CA GLY A 267 33.43 -8.87 -8.17
C GLY A 267 32.81 -8.29 -9.44
N GLY A 268 31.76 -7.47 -9.33
CA GLY A 268 31.05 -6.86 -10.45
C GLY A 268 29.95 -7.73 -11.06
N ASN A 269 29.62 -8.88 -10.48
CA ASN A 269 28.52 -9.72 -10.95
C ASN A 269 27.17 -9.11 -10.54
N SER A 270 26.20 -9.12 -11.46
CA SER A 270 24.84 -8.69 -11.18
C SER A 270 24.11 -9.68 -10.28
N ILE A 271 23.49 -9.17 -9.21
CA ILE A 271 22.67 -9.90 -8.26
C ILE A 271 21.30 -9.23 -8.25
N TRP A 272 20.27 -9.98 -8.63
CA TRP A 272 18.89 -9.51 -8.53
C TRP A 272 18.36 -9.78 -7.12
N ARG A 273 17.68 -8.80 -6.53
CA ARG A 273 17.08 -8.89 -5.19
C ARG A 273 15.61 -8.47 -5.25
N PRO A 274 14.77 -9.05 -4.37
CA PRO A 274 13.46 -8.46 -4.11
C PRO A 274 13.65 -7.08 -3.49
N ARG A 275 12.64 -6.23 -3.60
CA ARG A 275 12.66 -4.93 -2.91
C ARG A 275 12.77 -5.09 -1.40
N GLU A 276 13.47 -4.14 -0.79
CA GLU A 276 13.82 -4.18 0.63
C GLU A 276 12.60 -4.21 1.56
N ASN A 277 11.50 -3.53 1.20
CA ASN A 277 10.27 -3.56 1.99
C ASN A 277 9.66 -4.97 2.10
N VAL A 278 9.67 -5.76 1.03
CA VAL A 278 9.18 -7.15 1.04
C VAL A 278 10.04 -8.01 1.99
N ILE A 279 11.35 -7.71 2.07
CA ILE A 279 12.26 -8.37 3.03
C ILE A 279 11.92 -7.96 4.47
N TYR A 280 11.67 -6.68 4.72
CA TYR A 280 11.28 -6.22 6.06
C TYR A 280 9.94 -6.79 6.50
N GLU A 281 8.95 -6.81 5.61
CA GLU A 281 7.66 -7.44 5.84
C GLU A 281 7.79 -8.93 6.14
N LEU A 282 8.65 -9.65 5.40
CA LEU A 282 8.98 -11.05 5.71
C LEU A 282 9.59 -11.18 7.11
N GLY A 283 10.47 -10.24 7.48
CA GLY A 283 11.05 -10.14 8.82
C GLY A 283 10.00 -10.10 9.92
N ALA A 284 9.03 -9.18 9.86
CA ALA A 284 8.00 -9.14 10.88
C ALA A 284 6.99 -10.28 10.79
N ALA A 285 6.61 -10.69 9.58
CA ALA A 285 5.74 -11.84 9.40
C ALA A 285 6.35 -13.11 9.99
N SER A 286 7.68 -13.28 9.94
CA SER A 286 8.35 -14.42 10.58
C SER A 286 8.14 -14.46 12.10
N LEU A 287 8.00 -13.30 12.75
CA LEU A 287 7.70 -13.20 14.18
C LEU A 287 6.21 -13.42 14.45
N GLU A 288 5.33 -12.92 13.59
CA GLU A 288 3.87 -13.01 13.73
C GLU A 288 3.33 -14.41 13.39
N TYR A 289 3.84 -15.02 12.32
CA TYR A 289 3.32 -16.26 11.74
C TYR A 289 4.21 -17.48 11.99
N GLY A 290 5.46 -17.30 12.37
CA GLY A 290 6.44 -18.38 12.45
C GLY A 290 6.61 -19.04 11.08
N GLN A 291 6.40 -20.37 11.02
CA GLN A 291 6.52 -21.15 9.79
C GLN A 291 5.27 -21.11 8.88
N ARG A 292 4.21 -20.38 9.24
CA ARG A 292 3.01 -20.24 8.39
C ARG A 292 3.24 -19.20 7.30
N ILE A 293 4.32 -19.37 6.54
CA ILE A 293 4.77 -18.46 5.50
C ILE A 293 5.10 -19.28 4.26
N VAL A 294 4.56 -18.85 3.12
CA VAL A 294 4.91 -19.38 1.80
C VAL A 294 5.66 -18.29 1.04
N ILE A 295 6.81 -18.63 0.48
CA ILE A 295 7.62 -17.68 -0.29
C ILE A 295 7.70 -18.18 -1.73
N PHE A 296 7.22 -17.38 -2.68
CA PHE A 296 7.48 -17.59 -4.09
C PHE A 296 8.68 -16.76 -4.49
N LYS A 297 9.73 -17.42 -4.99
CA LYS A 297 10.96 -16.78 -5.39
C LYS A 297 11.19 -16.95 -6.88
N GLU A 298 11.34 -15.84 -7.60
CA GLU A 298 11.68 -15.88 -9.02
C GLU A 298 13.09 -16.46 -9.18
N LYS A 299 13.25 -17.32 -10.19
CA LYS A 299 14.54 -17.93 -10.49
C LYS A 299 15.61 -16.87 -10.76
N GLY A 300 16.76 -17.04 -10.12
CA GLY A 300 17.88 -16.10 -10.22
C GLY A 300 17.81 -14.90 -9.27
N VAL A 301 16.72 -14.74 -8.51
CA VAL A 301 16.64 -13.75 -7.43
C VAL A 301 17.38 -14.25 -6.19
N TYR A 302 18.13 -13.37 -5.54
CA TYR A 302 18.80 -13.67 -4.28
C TYR A 302 17.79 -13.80 -3.15
N PHE A 303 17.96 -14.85 -2.34
CA PHE A 303 17.19 -15.06 -1.13
C PHE A 303 18.06 -14.78 0.11
N PRO A 304 17.61 -13.93 1.07
CA PRO A 304 18.40 -13.60 2.25
C PRO A 304 18.67 -14.82 3.12
N THR A 305 19.90 -14.91 3.63
CA THR A 305 20.35 -16.07 4.40
C THR A 305 19.66 -16.21 5.75
N ASP A 306 19.17 -15.10 6.31
CA ASP A 306 18.49 -15.04 7.61
C ASP A 306 17.14 -15.78 7.60
N PHE A 307 16.59 -16.07 6.41
CA PHE A 307 15.27 -16.70 6.25
C PHE A 307 15.35 -18.10 5.62
N ARG A 308 16.54 -18.72 5.53
CA ARG A 308 16.73 -20.04 4.88
C ARG A 308 15.80 -21.11 5.43
N ASP A 309 15.47 -21.01 6.71
CA ASP A 309 14.69 -22.00 7.45
C ASP A 309 13.20 -21.99 7.07
N LEU A 310 12.69 -20.90 6.48
CA LEU A 310 11.31 -20.79 5.99
C LEU A 310 11.09 -21.53 4.66
N GLY A 311 12.16 -21.81 3.91
CA GLY A 311 12.08 -22.38 2.57
C GLY A 311 11.46 -21.41 1.54
N PHE A 312 11.45 -21.81 0.28
CA PHE A 312 10.78 -21.09 -0.80
C PHE A 312 10.42 -22.02 -1.94
N ILE A 313 9.41 -21.63 -2.72
CA ILE A 313 9.00 -22.24 -3.97
C ILE A 313 9.60 -21.41 -5.10
N GLU A 314 10.49 -22.01 -5.89
CA GLU A 314 11.09 -21.33 -7.02
C GLU A 314 10.15 -21.35 -8.25
N TYR A 315 9.97 -20.20 -8.89
CA TYR A 315 9.17 -20.07 -10.11
C TYR A 315 9.92 -19.36 -11.24
N GLU A 316 9.56 -19.69 -12.47
CA GLU A 316 10.02 -18.98 -13.68
C GLU A 316 9.12 -17.76 -13.91
N LYS A 317 9.70 -16.64 -14.36
CA LYS A 317 8.96 -15.40 -14.62
C LYS A 317 7.73 -15.64 -15.49
N GLY A 318 6.57 -15.14 -15.04
CA GLY A 318 5.29 -15.33 -15.72
C GLY A 318 4.66 -16.71 -15.56
N ASN A 319 5.29 -17.66 -14.86
CA ASN A 319 4.81 -19.04 -14.71
C ASN A 319 4.77 -19.53 -13.25
N LEU A 320 4.35 -18.66 -12.33
CA LEU A 320 4.13 -19.00 -10.92
C LEU A 320 3.03 -20.04 -10.75
N SER A 321 1.97 -19.95 -11.55
CA SER A 321 0.79 -20.83 -11.49
C SER A 321 1.11 -22.32 -11.68
N ALA A 322 2.19 -22.66 -12.40
CA ALA A 322 2.67 -24.05 -12.50
C ALA A 322 3.10 -24.64 -11.14
N LYS A 323 3.40 -23.78 -10.17
CA LYS A 323 3.79 -24.12 -8.80
C LYS A 323 2.67 -24.00 -7.78
N ALA A 324 1.44 -23.72 -8.24
CA ALA A 324 0.27 -23.48 -7.39
C ALA A 324 -0.04 -24.63 -6.42
N MET A 325 0.23 -25.88 -6.81
CA MET A 325 -0.08 -27.04 -5.97
C MET A 325 0.88 -27.15 -4.77
N GLU A 326 2.11 -26.67 -4.91
CA GLU A 326 3.13 -26.70 -3.85
C GLU A 326 2.75 -25.77 -2.67
N LEU A 327 1.84 -24.80 -2.89
CA LEU A 327 1.28 -23.96 -1.84
C LEU A 327 0.49 -24.77 -0.79
N PHE A 328 -0.08 -25.92 -1.19
CA PHE A 328 -0.89 -26.76 -0.30
C PHE A 328 -0.08 -27.85 0.40
N ASP A 329 1.11 -28.16 -0.09
CA ASP A 329 2.01 -29.13 0.54
C ASP A 329 2.81 -28.51 1.70
N GLY A 330 2.96 -27.18 1.73
CA GLY A 330 3.76 -26.44 2.72
C GLY A 330 3.01 -25.89 3.95
N VAL A 331 1.70 -26.12 4.08
CA VAL A 331 0.86 -25.57 5.18
C VAL A 331 0.28 -26.69 6.08
N GLY A 332 0.84 -27.89 6.00
CA GLY A 332 0.47 -29.05 6.82
C GLY A 332 1.15 -29.09 8.20
#